data_AF-A0A1G6HDF4-F1
#
_entry.id   AF-A0A1G6HDF4-F1
#
_cell.length_a   1.000
_cell.length_b   1.000
_cell.length_c   1.000
_cell.angle_alpha   90.00
_cell.angle_beta   90.00
_cell.angle_gamma   90.00
#
_symmetry.space_group_name_H-M   'P 1'
#
loop_
_entity.id
_entity.type
_entity.pdbx_description
1 polymer ?
#
loop_
_entity_poly.entity_id
_entity_poly.type
_entity_poly.pdbx_seq_one_letter_code
_entity_poly.pdbx_strand_id
1 'polypeptide(L)'
;MGRAKEETPKAYSLRLTEHALKDINSITGFIAYIKHEPLNAIRVGDAIFQTIERIEKSPLAFHECKELPTKNKIYRKAVCLS
;
A
#
# COMPACT_ATOMS: atom_id res chain seq x y z
N MET A 1 23.69 -5.56 -32.11
CA MET A 1 22.29 -5.69 -31.67
C MET A 1 22.18 -5.17 -30.24
N GLY A 2 21.78 -3.90 -30.08
CA GLY A 2 21.61 -3.30 -28.75
C GLY A 2 20.27 -3.75 -28.17
N ARG A 3 20.27 -4.35 -26.97
CA ARG A 3 19.04 -4.70 -26.26
C ARG A 3 18.24 -3.42 -26.04
N ALA A 4 17.02 -3.39 -26.54
CA ALA A 4 16.06 -2.35 -26.21
C ALA A 4 15.94 -2.28 -24.68
N LYS A 5 16.13 -1.09 -24.11
CA LYS A 5 15.84 -0.84 -22.69
C LYS A 5 14.38 -1.20 -22.48
N GLU A 6 14.10 -2.17 -21.62
CA GLU A 6 12.73 -2.43 -21.16
C GLU A 6 12.16 -1.10 -20.64
N GLU A 7 11.14 -0.60 -21.33
CA GLU A 7 10.39 0.55 -20.86
C GLU A 7 9.81 0.16 -19.49
N THR A 8 10.25 0.84 -18.43
CA THR A 8 9.65 0.66 -17.11
C THR A 8 8.14 0.84 -17.24
N PRO A 9 7.32 -0.13 -16.79
CA PRO A 9 5.88 -0.05 -16.95
C PRO A 9 5.37 1.28 -16.39
N LYS A 10 4.59 2.02 -17.20
CA LYS A 10 4.01 3.30 -16.79
C LYS A 10 3.28 3.11 -15.46
N ALA A 11 3.73 3.82 -14.43
CA ALA A 11 3.09 3.82 -13.13
C ALA A 11 1.62 4.27 -13.27
N TYR A 12 0.70 3.57 -12.61
CA TYR A 12 -0.71 3.93 -12.61
C TYR A 12 -0.93 5.12 -11.68
N SER A 13 -1.81 6.05 -12.04
CA SER A 13 -2.15 7.15 -11.12
C SER A 13 -2.84 6.61 -9.87
N LEU A 14 -2.23 6.85 -8.71
CA LEU A 14 -2.75 6.44 -7.40
C LEU A 14 -3.39 7.64 -6.69
N ARG A 15 -4.51 7.38 -5.99
CA ARG A 15 -5.16 8.34 -5.11
C ARG A 15 -5.40 7.70 -3.75
N LEU A 16 -4.98 8.39 -2.69
CA LEU A 16 -5.33 8.04 -1.33
C LEU A 16 -6.56 8.84 -0.91
N THR A 17 -7.50 8.18 -0.25
CA THR A 17 -8.61 8.87 0.40
C THR A 17 -8.11 9.56 1.66
N GLU A 18 -8.78 10.64 2.07
CA GLU A 18 -8.46 11.31 3.33
C GLU A 18 -8.55 10.35 4.54
N HIS A 19 -9.51 9.42 4.50
CA HIS A 19 -9.66 8.40 5.53
C HIS A 19 -8.44 7.48 5.59
N ALA A 20 -7.94 7.00 4.45
CA ALA A 20 -6.76 6.15 4.40
C ALA A 20 -5.52 6.86 4.98
N LEU A 21 -5.35 8.16 4.70
CA LEU A 21 -4.25 8.93 5.29
C LEU A 21 -4.39 9.07 6.82
N LYS A 22 -5.61 9.32 7.31
CA LYS A 22 -5.91 9.36 8.75
C LYS A 22 -5.66 8.01 9.42
N ASP A 23 -6.01 6.90 8.77
CA ASP A 23 -5.76 5.56 9.28
C ASP A 23 -4.27 5.28 9.41
N ILE A 24 -3.47 5.62 8.40
CA ILE A 24 -2.00 5.48 8.45
C ILE A 24 -1.42 6.27 9.62
N ASN A 25 -1.85 7.53 9.80
CA ASN A 25 -1.41 8.36 10.93
C ASN A 25 -1.86 7.80 12.28
N SER A 26 -3.04 7.19 12.36
CA SER A 26 -3.56 6.59 13.59
C SER A 26 -2.78 5.33 13.96
N ILE A 27 -2.44 4.49 12.96
CA ILE A 27 -1.62 3.28 13.16
C ILE A 27 -0.22 3.66 13.66
N THR A 28 0.47 4.55 12.95
CA THR A 28 1.84 4.94 13.32
C THR A 28 1.85 5.73 14.63
N GLY A 29 0.88 6.61 14.86
CA GLY A 29 0.72 7.35 16.10
C GLY A 29 0.46 6.44 17.31
N PHE A 30 -0.38 5.42 17.15
CA PHE A 30 -0.61 4.43 18.21
C PHE A 30 0.69 3.70 18.58
N ILE A 31 1.45 3.24 17.59
CA ILE A 31 2.72 2.53 17.84
C ILE A 31 3.74 3.48 18.49
N ALA A 32 3.87 4.71 17.98
CA ALA A 32 4.87 5.66 18.49
C ALA A 32 4.56 6.15 19.90
N TYR A 33 3.31 6.55 20.17
CA TYR A 33 2.96 7.30 21.37
C TYR A 33 2.23 6.48 22.43
N ILE A 34 1.50 5.43 22.05
CA ILE A 34 0.79 4.56 22.99
C ILE A 34 1.61 3.32 23.33
N LYS A 35 2.28 2.73 22.34
CA LYS A 35 3.21 1.61 22.56
C LYS A 35 4.62 2.06 22.91
N HIS A 36 4.94 3.35 22.75
CA HIS A 36 6.27 3.92 22.98
C HIS A 36 7.36 3.25 22.11
N GLU A 37 7.02 2.84 20.89
CA GLU A 37 7.91 2.18 19.94
C GLU A 37 8.12 3.01 18.67
N PRO A 38 8.74 4.21 18.74
CA PRO A 38 8.82 5.13 17.61
C PRO A 38 9.57 4.55 16.40
N LEU A 39 10.59 3.72 16.62
CA LEU A 39 11.31 3.04 15.53
C LEU A 39 10.43 2.02 14.80
N ASN A 40 9.55 1.31 15.52
CA ASN A 40 8.62 0.38 14.90
C ASN A 40 7.53 1.14 14.15
N ALA A 41 7.09 2.29 14.64
CA ALA A 41 6.14 3.15 13.93
C ALA A 41 6.69 3.60 12.57
N ILE A 42 7.97 3.99 12.50
CA ILE A 42 8.65 4.35 11.24
C ILE A 42 8.68 3.13 10.31
N ARG A 43 9.14 1.97 10.80
CA ARG A 43 9.22 0.74 10.00
C ARG A 43 7.87 0.31 9.43
N VAL A 44 6.81 0.37 10.23
CA VAL A 44 5.45 0.04 9.78
C VAL A 44 4.95 1.07 8.76
N GLY A 45 5.19 2.37 9.00
CA GLY A 45 4.87 3.43 8.05
C GLY A 45 5.55 3.21 6.69
N ASP A 46 6.86 2.98 6.70
CA ASP A 46 7.63 2.70 5.49
C ASP A 46 7.12 1.46 4.75
N ALA A 47 6.81 0.37 5.46
CA ALA A 47 6.27 -0.85 4.86
C ALA A 47 4.89 -0.61 4.19
N ILE A 48 4.04 0.23 4.78
CA ILE A 48 2.75 0.62 4.19
C ILE A 48 2.99 1.41 2.90
N PHE A 49 3.85 2.43 2.92
CA PHE A 49 4.13 3.25 1.73
C PHE A 49 4.80 2.45 0.61
N GLN A 50 5.76 1.58 0.92
CA GLN A 50 6.36 0.67 -0.05
C GLN A 50 5.31 -0.25 -0.69
N THR A 51 4.32 -0.70 0.08
CA THR A 51 3.21 -1.51 -0.44
C THR A 51 2.31 -0.68 -1.37
N ILE A 52 2.05 0.59 -1.03
CA ILE A 52 1.31 1.54 -1.89
C ILE A 52 2.06 1.77 -3.22
N GLU A 53 3.38 1.95 -3.19
CA GLU A 53 4.20 2.05 -4.41
C GLU A 53 4.14 0.79 -5.28
N ARG A 54 4.05 -0.40 -4.66
CA ARG A 54 3.86 -1.65 -5.39
C ARG A 54 2.48 -1.73 -6.05
N ILE A 55 1.43 -1.20 -5.40
CA ILE A 55 0.09 -1.07 -5.98
C ILE A 55 0.14 -0.14 -7.20
N GLU A 56 0.86 0.98 -7.10
CA GLU A 56 1.03 1.93 -8.21
C GLU A 56 1.67 1.27 -9.44
N LYS A 57 2.65 0.39 -9.23
CA LYS A 57 3.35 -0.32 -10.32
C LYS A 57 2.58 -1.52 -10.85
N SER A 58 1.82 -2.21 -10.00
CA SER A 58 1.09 -3.42 -10.36
C SER A 58 -0.23 -3.57 -9.59
N PRO A 59 -1.31 -2.89 -10.01
CA PRO A 59 -2.59 -2.88 -9.30
C PRO A 59 -3.26 -4.26 -9.19
N LEU A 60 -2.99 -5.14 -10.16
CA LEU A 60 -3.60 -6.47 -10.24
C LEU A 60 -2.77 -7.58 -9.58
N ALA A 61 -1.61 -7.26 -9.00
CA ALA A 61 -0.75 -8.24 -8.32
C ALA A 61 -1.36 -8.78 -7.01
N PHE A 62 -2.31 -8.05 -6.42
CA PHE A 62 -2.90 -8.38 -5.13
C PHE A 62 -4.22 -9.15 -5.29
N HIS A 63 -4.46 -10.12 -4.41
CA HIS A 63 -5.67 -10.94 -4.45
C HIS A 63 -6.94 -10.14 -4.15
N GLU A 64 -8.03 -10.54 -4.79
CA GLU A 64 -9.36 -9.98 -4.55
C GLU A 64 -9.92 -10.44 -3.20
N CYS A 65 -10.60 -9.54 -2.50
CA CYS A 65 -11.25 -9.81 -1.23
C CYS A 65 -12.58 -10.53 -1.48
N LYS A 66 -12.59 -11.86 -1.38
CA LYS A 66 -13.83 -12.66 -1.52
C LYS A 66 -14.82 -12.37 -0.38
N GLU A 67 -14.33 -11.89 0.75
CA GLU A 67 -15.09 -11.50 1.93
C GLU A 67 -15.84 -10.17 1.77
N LEU A 68 -15.52 -9.36 0.75
CA LEU A 68 -16.19 -8.08 0.47
C LEU A 68 -16.94 -8.15 -0.88
N PRO A 69 -18.02 -8.95 -0.98
CA PRO A 69 -18.76 -9.06 -2.22
C PRO A 69 -19.47 -7.74 -2.53
N THR A 70 -19.25 -7.21 -3.73
CA THR A 70 -20.03 -6.07 -4.23
C THR A 70 -20.50 -6.32 -5.65
N LYS A 71 -21.58 -5.64 -6.05
CA LYS A 71 -22.17 -5.83 -7.38
C LYS A 71 -21.26 -5.33 -8.51
N ASN A 72 -20.54 -4.23 -8.29
CA ASN A 72 -19.87 -3.47 -9.37
C ASN A 72 -18.40 -3.11 -9.07
N LYS A 73 -17.88 -3.39 -7.87
CA LYS A 73 -16.52 -3.01 -7.46
C LYS A 73 -15.70 -4.24 -7.10
N ILE A 74 -14.42 -4.18 -7.43
CA ILE A 74 -13.44 -5.22 -7.08
C ILE A 74 -12.53 -4.63 -6.02
N TYR A 75 -12.58 -5.21 -4.82
CA TYR A 75 -11.67 -4.86 -3.74
C TYR A 75 -10.52 -5.86 -3.72
N ARG A 76 -9.31 -5.36 -3.47
CA ARG A 76 -8.10 -6.16 -3.38
C ARG A 76 -7.40 -5.88 -2.06
N LYS A 77 -6.75 -6.90 -1.50
CA LYS A 77 -6.01 -6.79 -0.25
C LYS A 77 -4.53 -6.94 -0.50
N ALA A 78 -3.79 -5.91 -0.09
CA ALA A 78 -2.34 -5.97 0.01
C ALA A 78 -1.94 -6.25 1.46
N VAL A 79 -1.12 -7.27 1.68
CA VAL A 79 -0.54 -7.56 2.99
C VAL A 79 0.88 -7.02 2.99
N CYS A 80 1.20 -6.14 3.93
CA CYS A 80 2.57 -5.67 4.16
C CYS A 80 3.33 -6.84 4.81
N LEU A 81 4.30 -7.40 4.12
CA LEU A 81 5.24 -8.35 4.72
C LEU A 81 6.36 -7.52 5.36
N SER A 82 6.32 -7.41 6.68
CA SER A 82 7.39 -6.85 7.52
C SER A 82 8.45 -7.89 7.83
#